data_AF-A0A1V5QM11-F1
#
_entry.id   AF-A0A1V5QM11-F1
#
_cell.length_a   1.000
_cell.length_b   1.000
_cell.length_c   1.000
_cell.angle_alpha   90.00
_cell.angle_beta   90.00
_cell.angle_gamma   90.00
#
_symmetry.space_group_name_H-M   'P 1'
#
loop_
_entity.id
_entity.type
_entity.pdbx_description
1 polymer ?
#
loop_
_entity_poly.entity_id
_entity_poly.type
_entity_poly.pdbx_seq_one_letter_code
_entity_poly.pdbx_strand_id
1 'polypeptide(L)'
;MKYVITEHTNIDSIPRDTTEIHLVRPIKWDKLNALLTRCPIRTITISNSCLKRLPLKTQKKLKDKGITIALEKRRGRAIDLPMDKMLQIIELRKDYQTVREIEKITGIPKSTVHYLLKYADRGKIKKGQNVVYLK
;
A
#
# COMPACT_ATOMS: atom_id res chain seq x y z
N MET A 1 5.18 9.40 4.33
CA MET A 1 4.53 8.50 3.34
C MET A 1 5.22 7.15 3.42
N LYS A 2 4.47 6.07 3.20
CA LYS A 2 4.99 4.71 3.31
C LYS A 2 5.02 4.06 1.93
N TYR A 3 6.19 3.58 1.51
CA TYR A 3 6.39 2.99 0.18
C TYR A 3 6.26 1.49 0.21
N VAL A 4 5.58 0.93 -0.79
CA VAL A 4 5.43 -0.51 -0.94
C VAL A 4 6.59 -1.10 -1.72
N ILE A 5 7.27 -2.06 -1.10
CA ILE A 5 8.42 -2.75 -1.67
C ILE A 5 8.04 -4.18 -2.02
N THR A 6 8.42 -4.56 -3.23
CA THR A 6 8.28 -5.92 -3.78
C THR A 6 9.63 -6.40 -4.32
N GLU A 7 9.70 -7.65 -4.74
CA GLU A 7 10.90 -8.23 -5.35
C GLU A 7 11.30 -7.52 -6.66
N HIS A 8 10.35 -6.93 -7.39
CA HIS A 8 10.59 -6.23 -8.65
C HIS A 8 10.73 -4.71 -8.51
N THR A 9 10.47 -4.15 -7.33
CA THR A 9 10.59 -2.70 -7.11
C THR A 9 12.03 -2.25 -7.34
N ASN A 10 12.25 -1.31 -8.26
CA ASN A 10 13.57 -0.70 -8.43
C ASN A 10 13.93 0.09 -7.16
N ILE A 11 15.13 -0.12 -6.60
CA ILE A 11 15.60 0.61 -5.42
C ILE A 11 15.80 2.10 -5.76
N ASP A 12 16.15 2.40 -7.01
CA ASP A 12 16.44 3.76 -7.45
C ASP A 12 15.21 4.68 -7.49
N SER A 13 14.02 4.10 -7.68
CA SER A 13 12.77 4.86 -7.71
C SER A 13 12.26 5.24 -6.31
N ILE A 14 12.93 4.79 -5.25
CA ILE A 14 12.56 5.10 -3.87
C ILE A 14 13.29 6.37 -3.43
N PRO A 15 12.58 7.38 -2.93
CA PRO A 15 13.18 8.59 -2.40
C PRO A 15 14.15 8.31 -1.24
N ARG A 16 15.29 9.00 -1.22
CA ARG A 16 16.35 8.77 -0.22
C ARG A 16 15.95 9.17 1.20
N ASP A 17 14.95 10.03 1.34
CA ASP A 17 14.37 10.48 2.59
C ASP A 17 13.32 9.51 3.16
N THR A 18 13.11 8.36 2.53
CA THR A 18 12.13 7.37 2.98
C THR A 18 12.49 6.80 4.34
N THR A 19 11.62 7.03 5.33
CA THR A 19 11.77 6.54 6.72
C THR A 19 10.94 5.30 7.03
N GLU A 20 9.87 5.06 6.26
CA GLU A 20 8.89 3.99 6.47
C GLU A 20 8.65 3.19 5.18
N ILE A 21 8.75 1.86 5.26
CA ILE A 21 8.45 0.97 4.13
C ILE A 21 7.42 -0.10 4.49
N HIS A 22 6.74 -0.62 3.47
CA HIS A 22 5.85 -1.77 3.57
C HIS A 22 6.39 -2.95 2.76
N LEU A 23 6.54 -4.12 3.38
CA LEU A 23 6.79 -5.35 2.63
C LEU A 23 5.47 -6.10 2.43
N VAL A 24 5.09 -6.29 1.17
CA VAL A 24 3.93 -7.11 0.79
C VAL A 24 4.30 -8.59 0.76
N ARG A 25 5.54 -8.89 0.39
CA ARG A 25 6.13 -10.23 0.37
C ARG A 25 7.51 -10.20 1.03
N PRO A 26 8.00 -11.33 1.57
CA PRO A 26 9.39 -11.45 2.00
C PRO A 26 10.32 -11.14 0.82
N ILE A 27 11.37 -10.37 1.08
CA ILE A 27 12.41 -10.05 0.10
C ILE A 27 13.76 -10.60 0.54
N LYS A 28 14.65 -10.84 -0.42
CA LYS A 28 16.01 -11.30 -0.15
C LYS A 28 16.77 -10.27 0.67
N TRP A 29 17.65 -10.75 1.56
CA TRP A 29 18.45 -9.91 2.44
C TRP A 29 19.29 -8.90 1.67
N ASP A 30 19.89 -9.29 0.54
CA ASP A 30 20.80 -8.42 -0.21
C ASP A 30 20.08 -7.16 -0.71
N LYS A 31 18.87 -7.35 -1.24
CA LYS A 31 18.02 -6.24 -1.69
C LYS A 31 17.57 -5.36 -0.53
N LEU A 32 17.18 -5.97 0.59
CA LEU A 32 16.79 -5.23 1.79
C LEU A 32 17.97 -4.44 2.36
N ASN A 33 19.17 -5.02 2.38
CA ASN A 33 20.37 -4.36 2.87
C ASN A 33 20.77 -3.18 1.99
N ALA A 34 20.73 -3.33 0.66
CA ALA A 34 20.97 -2.23 -0.28
C ALA A 34 19.98 -1.07 -0.10
N LEU A 35 18.75 -1.38 0.29
CA LEU A 35 17.70 -0.40 0.55
C LEU A 35 17.89 0.30 1.92
N LEU A 36 18.35 -0.44 2.93
CA LEU A 36 18.70 0.09 4.25
C LEU A 36 19.98 0.93 4.26
N THR A 37 20.93 0.68 3.36
CA THR A 37 22.14 1.52 3.24
C THR A 37 21.85 2.83 2.53
N ARG A 38 20.90 2.84 1.61
CA ARG A 38 20.52 4.03 0.83
C ARG A 38 19.58 4.96 1.57
N CYS A 39 18.61 4.42 2.32
CA CYS A 39 17.54 5.19 2.94
C CYS A 39 17.57 5.03 4.47
N PRO A 40 17.30 6.09 5.26
CA PRO A 40 17.30 6.07 6.72
C PRO A 40 16.01 5.44 7.27
N ILE A 41 15.79 4.16 6.97
CA ILE A 41 14.54 3.46 7.29
C ILE A 41 14.53 3.05 8.75
N ARG A 42 13.53 3.54 9.48
CA ARG A 42 13.34 3.28 10.91
C ARG A 42 12.26 2.25 11.16
N THR A 43 11.30 2.13 10.25
CA THR A 43 10.14 1.26 10.44
C THR A 43 9.81 0.48 9.18
N ILE A 44 9.68 -0.84 9.35
CA ILE A 44 9.22 -1.76 8.32
C ILE A 44 7.88 -2.31 8.77
N THR A 45 6.83 -2.02 8.02
CA THR A 45 5.51 -2.58 8.29
C THR A 45 5.25 -3.79 7.41
N ILE A 46 4.76 -4.88 7.98
CA ILE A 46 4.51 -6.14 7.27
C ILE A 46 3.19 -6.77 7.69
N SER A 47 2.58 -7.56 6.82
CA SER A 47 1.44 -8.39 7.22
C SER A 47 1.88 -9.53 8.14
N ASN A 48 0.97 -10.04 8.98
CA ASN A 48 1.26 -11.17 9.85
C ASN A 48 1.71 -12.42 9.07
N SER A 49 1.11 -12.66 7.89
CA SER A 49 1.54 -13.75 7.01
C SER A 49 2.93 -13.54 6.43
N CYS A 50 3.32 -12.30 6.11
CA CYS A 50 4.66 -11.98 5.64
C CYS A 50 5.70 -12.15 6.75
N LEU A 51 5.38 -11.74 7.99
CA LEU A 51 6.27 -11.93 9.15
C LEU A 51 6.61 -13.40 9.37
N LYS A 52 5.59 -14.28 9.37
CA LYS A 52 5.77 -15.74 9.54
C LYS A 52 6.64 -16.37 8.44
N ARG A 53 6.61 -15.83 7.22
CA ARG A 53 7.39 -16.32 6.08
C ARG A 53 8.78 -15.70 5.98
N LEU A 54 9.06 -14.64 6.76
CA LEU A 54 10.35 -13.98 6.73
C LEU A 54 11.37 -14.84 7.51
N PRO A 55 12.56 -15.14 6.95
CA PRO A 55 13.55 -15.94 7.64
C PRO A 55 13.92 -15.36 9.01
N LEU A 56 14.02 -16.20 10.05
CA LEU A 56 14.35 -15.78 11.41
C LEU A 56 15.70 -15.03 11.47
N LYS A 57 16.66 -15.42 10.63
CA LYS A 57 17.95 -14.72 10.50
C LYS A 57 17.77 -13.26 10.07
N THR A 58 16.88 -13.01 9.11
CA THR A 58 16.55 -11.65 8.64
C THR A 58 15.85 -10.84 9.72
N GLN A 59 14.93 -11.45 10.46
CA GLN A 59 14.25 -10.78 11.58
C GLN A 59 15.24 -10.34 12.67
N LYS A 60 16.19 -11.21 13.04
CA LYS A 60 17.25 -10.87 13.99
C LYS A 60 18.10 -9.71 13.50
N LYS A 61 18.62 -9.79 12.26
CA LYS A 61 19.42 -8.71 11.66
C LYS A 61 18.70 -7.36 11.61
N LEU A 62 17.39 -7.36 11.35
CA LEU A 62 16.59 -6.13 11.38
C LEU A 62 16.51 -5.54 12.79
N LYS A 63 16.30 -6.40 13.80
CA LYS A 63 16.26 -5.99 15.21
C LYS A 63 17.62 -5.48 15.68
N ASP A 64 18.72 -6.13 15.29
CA ASP A 64 20.08 -5.73 15.63
C ASP A 64 20.45 -4.35 15.03
N LYS A 65 19.90 -4.04 13.86
CA LYS A 65 20.02 -2.70 13.24
C LYS A 65 19.08 -1.64 13.83
N GLY A 66 18.31 -1.97 14.88
CA GLY A 66 17.38 -1.04 15.52
C GLY A 66 16.14 -0.71 14.70
N ILE A 67 15.78 -1.55 13.72
CA ILE A 67 14.63 -1.30 12.84
C ILE A 67 13.37 -1.90 13.47
N THR A 68 12.35 -1.06 13.65
CA THR A 68 11.08 -1.48 14.23
C THR A 68 10.24 -2.21 13.18
N ILE A 69 9.83 -3.45 13.50
CA ILE A 69 8.89 -4.22 12.68
C ILE A 69 7.48 -4.03 13.22
N ALA A 70 6.63 -3.36 12.45
CA ALA A 70 5.23 -3.12 12.79
C ALA A 70 4.29 -4.05 12.00
N LEU A 71 3.24 -4.56 12.64
CA LEU A 71 2.23 -5.35 11.94
C LEU A 71 1.20 -4.44 11.27
N GLU A 72 1.00 -4.63 9.97
CA GLU A 72 -0.04 -3.94 9.20
C GLU A 72 -1.40 -4.55 9.54
N LYS A 73 -2.27 -3.74 10.15
CA LYS A 73 -3.64 -4.13 10.47
C LYS A 73 -4.63 -3.70 9.39
N ARG A 74 -4.30 -2.72 8.55
CA ARG A 74 -5.19 -2.22 7.48
C ARG A 74 -5.38 -3.30 6.41
N ARG A 75 -6.63 -3.76 6.23
CA ARG A 75 -7.02 -4.75 5.22
C ARG A 75 -7.53 -4.05 3.94
N GLY A 76 -7.74 -4.79 2.86
CA GLY A 76 -8.27 -4.26 1.59
C GLY A 76 -7.21 -4.01 0.52
N ARG A 77 -7.65 -4.02 -0.75
CA ARG A 77 -6.84 -3.71 -1.93
C ARG A 77 -6.69 -2.18 -2.05
N ALA A 78 -5.56 -1.75 -2.58
CA ALA A 78 -5.39 -0.35 -2.95
C ALA A 78 -6.40 0.02 -4.04
N ILE A 79 -6.94 1.23 -3.94
CA ILE A 79 -7.90 1.72 -4.92
C ILE A 79 -7.12 2.11 -6.17
N ASP A 80 -7.45 1.48 -7.29
CA ASP A 80 -6.90 1.76 -8.62
C ASP A 80 -7.92 2.59 -9.41
N LEU A 81 -8.27 3.74 -8.86
CA LEU A 81 -9.21 4.68 -9.47
C LEU A 81 -8.64 6.10 -9.31
N PRO A 82 -8.68 6.94 -10.37
CA PRO A 82 -8.29 8.35 -10.26
C PRO A 82 -9.08 9.07 -9.17
N MET A 83 -8.44 10.04 -8.51
CA MET A 83 -9.07 10.80 -7.42
C MET A 83 -10.36 11.49 -7.86
N ASP A 84 -10.35 12.12 -9.03
CA ASP A 84 -11.51 12.86 -9.55
C ASP A 84 -12.72 11.94 -9.76
N LYS A 85 -12.48 10.71 -10.23
CA LYS A 85 -13.51 9.69 -10.38
C LYS A 85 -14.02 9.17 -9.04
N MET A 86 -13.15 9.07 -8.03
CA MET A 86 -13.59 8.73 -6.67
C MET A 86 -14.50 9.82 -6.09
N LEU A 87 -14.13 11.09 -6.24
CA LEU A 87 -14.93 12.23 -5.79
C LEU A 87 -16.28 12.26 -6.50
N GLN A 88 -16.29 12.09 -7.83
CA GLN A 88 -17.50 12.01 -8.63
C GLN A 88 -18.46 10.92 -8.13
N ILE A 89 -17.97 9.71 -7.83
CA ILE A 89 -18.81 8.63 -7.28
C ILE A 89 -19.38 9.01 -5.91
N ILE A 90 -18.58 9.64 -5.04
CA ILE A 90 -19.00 10.04 -3.70
C ILE A 90 -20.09 11.11 -3.77
N GLU A 91 -19.96 12.08 -4.67
CA GLU A 91 -20.96 13.13 -4.89
C GLU A 91 -22.27 12.55 -5.43
N LEU A 92 -22.23 11.75 -6.50
CA LEU A 92 -23.43 11.10 -7.03
C LEU A 92 -24.13 10.24 -5.98
N ARG A 93 -23.38 9.61 -5.07
CA ARG A 93 -23.97 8.84 -3.98
C ARG A 93 -24.66 9.72 -2.93
N LYS A 94 -24.13 10.93 -2.67
CA LYS A 94 -24.80 11.94 -1.81
C LYS A 94 -26.10 12.43 -2.46
N ASP A 95 -26.14 12.50 -3.78
CA ASP A 95 -27.34 12.82 -4.56
C ASP A 95 -28.30 11.61 -4.69
N TYR A 96 -28.19 10.64 -3.78
CA TYR A 96 -29.03 9.45 -3.67
C TYR A 96 -29.03 8.52 -4.88
N GLN A 97 -28.13 8.70 -5.85
CA GLN A 97 -28.01 7.81 -7.00
C GLN A 97 -27.69 6.39 -6.55
N THR A 98 -28.32 5.42 -7.22
CA THR A 98 -28.05 4.00 -7.03
C THR A 98 -26.72 3.62 -7.66
N VAL A 99 -26.14 2.51 -7.20
CA VAL A 99 -24.86 2.02 -7.75
C VAL A 99 -24.95 1.73 -9.26
N ARG A 100 -26.14 1.36 -9.76
CA ARG A 100 -26.39 1.12 -11.19
C ARG A 100 -26.44 2.42 -11.98
N GLU A 101 -27.01 3.48 -11.43
CA GLU A 101 -27.04 4.80 -12.09
C GLU A 101 -25.64 5.40 -12.13
N ILE A 102 -24.90 5.30 -11.02
CA ILE A 102 -23.50 5.75 -10.96
C ILE A 102 -22.66 5.04 -12.03
N GLU A 103 -22.82 3.72 -12.20
CA GLU A 103 -22.14 2.97 -13.26
C GLU A 103 -22.46 3.52 -14.66
N LYS A 104 -23.74 3.81 -14.94
CA LYS A 104 -24.15 4.38 -16.24
C LYS A 104 -23.56 5.78 -16.48
N ILE A 105 -23.48 6.61 -15.43
CA ILE A 105 -22.99 7.99 -15.52
C ILE A 105 -21.46 8.03 -15.66
N THR A 106 -20.75 7.26 -14.82
CA THR A 106 -19.30 7.36 -14.72
C THR A 106 -18.56 6.37 -15.62
N GLY A 107 -19.27 5.37 -16.15
CA GLY A 107 -18.69 4.23 -16.89
C GLY A 107 -17.89 3.27 -16.01
N ILE A 108 -18.03 3.36 -14.67
CA ILE A 108 -17.24 2.55 -13.73
C ILE A 108 -18.06 1.34 -13.32
N PRO A 109 -17.50 0.12 -13.38
CA PRO A 109 -18.25 -1.10 -13.06
C PRO A 109 -18.91 -1.03 -11.69
N LYS A 110 -20.17 -1.49 -11.60
CA LYS A 110 -20.96 -1.54 -10.36
C LYS A 110 -20.19 -2.17 -9.19
N SER A 111 -19.41 -3.22 -9.45
CA SER A 111 -18.59 -3.91 -8.46
C SER A 111 -17.51 -2.99 -7.87
N THR A 112 -16.86 -2.18 -8.70
CA THR A 112 -15.86 -1.18 -8.29
C THR A 112 -16.50 -0.06 -7.49
N VAL A 113 -17.66 0.45 -7.94
CA VAL A 113 -18.42 1.48 -7.20
C VAL A 113 -18.84 0.95 -5.83
N HIS A 114 -19.39 -0.27 -5.77
CA HIS A 114 -19.78 -0.90 -4.52
C HIS A 114 -18.58 -1.10 -3.58
N TYR A 115 -17.45 -1.53 -4.13
CA TYR A 115 -16.20 -1.67 -3.38
C TYR A 115 -15.73 -0.34 -2.80
N LEU A 116 -15.74 0.72 -3.62
CA LEU A 116 -15.37 2.07 -3.19
C LEU A 116 -16.25 2.58 -2.04
N LEU A 117 -17.55 2.33 -2.11
CA LEU A 117 -18.50 2.81 -1.10
C LEU A 117 -18.44 2.02 0.21
N LYS A 118 -18.23 0.71 0.13
CA LYS A 118 -18.41 -0.20 1.27
C LYS A 118 -17.11 -0.68 1.91
N TYR A 119 -16.04 -0.83 1.13
CA TYR A 119 -14.85 -1.59 1.54
C TYR A 119 -13.52 -0.89 1.33
N ALA A 120 -13.50 0.18 0.53
CA ALA A 120 -12.28 0.90 0.24
C ALA A 120 -11.73 1.60 1.49
N ASP A 121 -10.56 1.13 1.95
CA ASP A 121 -9.72 1.88 2.85
C ASP A 121 -9.09 3.02 2.05
N ARG A 122 -9.67 4.22 2.18
CA ARG A 122 -9.25 5.45 1.48
C ARG A 122 -7.82 5.88 1.83
N GLY A 123 -7.22 5.25 2.84
CA GLY A 123 -5.81 5.38 3.17
C GLY A 123 -4.86 4.61 2.24
N LYS A 124 -5.33 3.86 1.23
CA LYS A 124 -4.46 3.12 0.27
C LYS A 124 -4.79 3.46 -1.19
N ILE A 125 -3.90 4.19 -1.85
CA ILE A 125 -4.08 4.62 -3.24
C ILE A 125 -3.00 3.99 -4.13
N LYS A 126 -3.39 3.54 -5.32
CA LYS A 126 -2.43 3.11 -6.35
C LYS A 126 -2.04 4.31 -7.23
N LYS A 127 -0.74 4.55 -7.39
CA LYS A 127 -0.16 5.57 -8.27
C LYS A 127 0.77 4.88 -9.27
N GLY A 128 0.25 4.56 -10.46
CA GLY A 128 0.95 3.74 -11.44
C GLY A 128 1.12 2.30 -10.95
N GLN A 129 2.36 1.80 -10.89
CA GLN A 129 2.65 0.46 -10.34
C GLN A 129 2.81 0.44 -8.81
N ASN A 130 2.89 1.61 -8.16
CA ASN A 130 3.16 1.71 -6.74
C ASN A 130 1.87 1.90 -5.93
N VAL A 131 1.85 1.33 -4.72
CA VAL A 131 0.79 1.58 -3.74
C VAL A 131 1.33 2.53 -2.68
N VAL A 132 0.59 3.59 -2.40
CA VAL A 132 0.91 4.62 -1.42
C VAL A 132 -0.12 4.54 -0.29
N TYR A 133 0.36 4.56 0.94
CA TYR A 133 -0.49 4.69 2.12
C TYR A 133 -0.56 6.17 2.53
N LEU A 134 -1.75 6.75 2.50
CA LEU A 134 -2.05 8.06 3.09
C LEU A 134 -2.24 7.86 4.61
N LYS A 135 -1.56 8.70 5.41
CA LYS A 135 -1.67 8.65 6.87
C LYS A 135 -3.04 9.16 7.29
#